data_AF-A0A2X3C9I7-F1
#
_entry.id   AF-A0A2X3C9I7-F1
#
_cell.length_a   1.000
_cell.length_b   1.000
_cell.length_c   1.000
_cell.angle_alpha   90.00
_cell.angle_beta   90.00
_cell.angle_gamma   90.00
#
_symmetry.space_group_name_H-M   'P 1'
#
loop_
_entity.id
_entity.type
_entity.pdbx_description
1 polymer ?
#
loop_
_entity_poly.entity_id
_entity_poly.type
_entity_poly.pdbx_seq_one_letter_code
_entity_poly.pdbx_strand_id
1 'polypeptide(L)' 'MPTKRFGWEARKQQQPLASFQNEIVPTQRNFYDALAGTRTAFILECKKASPSKGLIREDFDPAAIASIYKHYASAISGAV' A
#
# COMPACT_ATOMS: atom_id res chain seq x y z
N MET A 1 19.99 5.01 -8.97
CA MET A 1 18.62 4.69 -8.50
C MET A 1 17.64 5.46 -9.38
N PRO A 2 16.73 4.81 -10.14
CA PRO A 2 15.71 5.53 -10.88
C PRO A 2 14.86 6.32 -9.88
N THR A 3 14.68 7.61 -10.10
CA THR A 3 13.83 8.44 -9.25
C THR A 3 12.36 8.07 -9.47
N LYS A 4 11.50 8.33 -8.48
CA LYS A 4 10.03 8.12 -8.61
C LYS A 4 9.45 8.77 -9.88
N ARG A 5 10.07 9.85 -10.37
CA ARG A 5 9.64 10.57 -11.59
C ARG A 5 9.80 9.74 -12.87
N PHE A 6 10.91 9.01 -13.03
CA PHE A 6 11.14 8.20 -14.23
C PHE A 6 10.18 7.00 -14.33
N GLY A 7 9.88 6.36 -13.20
CA GLY A 7 8.92 5.24 -13.18
C GLY A 7 7.49 5.67 -13.54
N TRP A 8 7.10 6.88 -13.15
CA TRP A 8 5.78 7.45 -13.42
C TRP A 8 5.53 7.68 -14.93
N GLU A 9 6.50 8.22 -15.65
CA GLU A 9 6.35 8.50 -17.08
C GLU A 9 6.22 7.22 -17.92
N ALA A 10 7.09 6.24 -17.67
CA ALA A 10 7.00 4.93 -18.30
C ALA A 10 5.65 4.24 -17.98
N ARG A 11 5.19 4.34 -16.73
CA ARG A 11 3.91 3.75 -16.31
C ARG A 11 2.72 4.38 -17.01
N LYS A 12 2.70 5.71 -17.18
CA LYS A 12 1.66 6.42 -17.95
C LYS A 12 1.59 5.98 -19.41
N GLN A 13 2.74 5.72 -20.03
CA GLN A 13 2.78 5.23 -21.41
C GLN A 13 2.25 3.80 -21.50
N GLN A 14 2.62 2.93 -20.55
CA GLN A 14 2.18 1.53 -20.51
C GLN A 14 0.70 1.36 -20.13
N GLN A 15 0.16 2.20 -19.25
CA GLN A 15 -1.25 2.21 -18.86
C GLN A 15 -1.74 3.66 -18.73
N PRO A 16 -2.18 4.28 -19.84
CA PRO A 16 -2.71 5.63 -19.84
C PRO A 16 -3.93 5.76 -18.93
N LEU A 17 -4.03 6.86 -18.17
CA LEU A 17 -5.18 7.10 -17.28
C LEU A 17 -6.53 7.00 -18.02
N ALA A 18 -6.58 7.54 -19.23
CA ALA A 18 -7.79 7.51 -20.08
C ALA A 18 -8.29 6.09 -20.37
N SER A 19 -7.43 5.07 -20.31
CA SER A 19 -7.83 3.68 -20.60
C SER A 19 -8.58 3.01 -19.45
N PHE A 20 -8.59 3.58 -18.23
CA PHE A 20 -9.22 2.94 -17.07
C PHE A 20 -9.93 3.90 -16.11
N GLN A 21 -9.79 5.22 -16.27
CA GLN A 21 -10.36 6.20 -15.33
C GLN A 21 -11.87 6.05 -15.12
N ASN A 22 -12.61 5.66 -16.16
CA ASN A 22 -14.06 5.50 -16.10
C ASN A 22 -14.49 4.20 -15.39
N GLU A 23 -13.56 3.27 -15.18
CA GLU A 23 -13.78 2.01 -14.47
C GLU A 23 -13.51 2.15 -12.96
N ILE A 24 -12.89 3.25 -12.53
CA ILE A 24 -12.57 3.50 -11.12
C ILE A 24 -13.85 3.87 -10.37
N VAL A 25 -14.17 3.07 -9.35
CA VAL A 25 -15.29 3.33 -8.45
C VAL A 25 -14.80 3.82 -7.08
N PRO A 26 -15.59 4.62 -6.36
CA PRO A 26 -15.30 4.95 -4.97
C PRO A 26 -15.12 3.71 -4.11
N THR A 27 -14.17 3.77 -3.17
CA THR A 27 -13.97 2.71 -2.18
C THR A 27 -15.22 2.55 -1.30
N GLN A 28 -15.57 1.32 -0.96
CA GLN A 28 -16.60 0.99 0.04
C GLN A 28 -16.04 0.97 1.47
N ARG A 29 -14.73 1.17 1.65
CA ARG A 29 -14.05 1.17 2.96
C ARG A 29 -13.83 2.61 3.45
N ASN A 30 -14.18 2.88 4.70
CA ASN A 30 -13.91 4.17 5.34
C ASN A 30 -12.62 4.10 6.19
N PHE A 31 -11.58 4.80 5.72
CA PHE A 31 -10.30 4.85 6.42
C PHE A 31 -10.36 5.66 7.73
N TYR A 32 -11.11 6.76 7.75
CA TYR A 32 -11.22 7.61 8.94
C TYR A 32 -11.95 6.90 10.07
N ASP A 33 -13.05 6.22 9.75
CA ASP A 33 -13.83 5.47 10.75
C ASP A 33 -13.01 4.32 11.36
N ALA A 34 -12.18 3.65 10.56
CA ALA A 34 -11.33 2.56 11.04
C ALA A 34 -10.27 3.02 12.07
N LEU A 35 -9.92 4.30 12.06
CA LEU A 35 -8.96 4.91 12.99
C LEU A 35 -9.63 5.68 14.14
N ALA A 36 -10.96 5.85 14.08
CA ALA A 36 -11.71 6.58 15.08
C ALA A 36 -11.93 5.74 16.36
N GLY A 37 -12.26 6.43 17.46
CA GLY A 37 -12.58 5.82 18.75
C GLY A 37 -11.53 6.09 19.83
N THR A 38 -11.71 5.46 20.99
CA THR A 38 -10.87 5.68 22.18
C THR A 38 -9.70 4.71 22.30
N ARG A 39 -9.75 3.58 21.59
CA ARG A 39 -8.67 2.59 21.57
C ARG A 39 -7.55 3.04 20.66
N THR A 40 -6.31 2.71 21.02
CA THR A 40 -5.16 2.92 20.13
C THR A 40 -5.38 2.16 18.82
N ALA A 41 -5.31 2.89 17.71
CA ALA A 41 -5.38 2.34 16.37
C ALA A 41 -3.99 1.95 15.88
N PHE A 42 -3.88 0.80 15.20
CA PHE A 42 -2.64 0.34 14.60
C PHE A 42 -2.73 0.36 13.09
N ILE A 43 -1.83 1.09 12.44
CA ILE A 43 -1.59 1.00 11.00
C ILE A 43 -0.35 0.13 10.79
N LEU A 44 -0.55 -1.09 10.31
CA LEU A 44 0.55 -2.03 10.11
C LEU A 44 1.04 -1.97 8.66
N GLU A 45 2.35 -1.83 8.46
CA GLU A 45 2.94 -1.68 7.12
C GLU A 45 3.52 -3.00 6.61
N CYS A 46 3.13 -3.39 5.39
CA CYS A 46 3.81 -4.42 4.62
C CYS A 46 4.99 -3.78 3.90
N LYS A 47 6.23 -4.07 4.34
CA LYS A 47 7.45 -3.45 3.81
C LYS A 47 8.53 -4.49 3.46
N LYS A 48 9.04 -4.45 2.23
CA LYS A 48 10.14 -5.31 1.78
C LYS A 48 11.51 -4.76 2.12
N ALA A 49 11.72 -3.45 1.90
CA ALA A 49 13.00 -2.78 2.07
C ALA A 49 12.83 -1.31 2.47
N SER A 50 13.90 -0.67 2.96
CA SER A 50 13.95 0.77 3.15
C SER A 50 15.33 1.34 2.77
N PRO A 51 15.42 2.64 2.42
CA PRO A 51 16.73 3.26 2.15
C PRO A 51 17.71 3.18 3.32
N SER A 52 17.21 3.23 4.55
CA SER A 52 18.03 3.22 5.77
C SER A 52 18.47 1.83 6.23
N LYS A 53 17.68 0.79 5.91
CA LYS A 53 17.94 -0.58 6.40
C LYS A 53 18.19 -1.59 5.28
N GLY A 54 18.16 -1.17 4.02
CA GLY A 54 18.26 -2.09 2.89
C GLY A 54 17.08 -3.07 2.87
N LEU A 55 17.34 -4.33 2.52
CA LEU A 55 16.34 -5.39 2.52
C LEU A 55 15.94 -5.74 3.96
N ILE A 56 14.64 -5.67 4.25
CA ILE A 56 14.06 -5.97 5.57
C ILE A 56 13.50 -7.39 5.60
N ARG A 57 12.93 -7.84 4.48
CA ARG A 57 12.33 -9.16 4.36
C ARG A 57 12.62 -9.75 2.98
N GLU A 58 13.44 -10.80 2.96
CA GLU A 58 13.76 -11.57 1.75
C GLU A 58 12.51 -12.25 1.19
N ASP A 59 11.85 -13.07 2.01
CA ASP A 59 10.60 -13.75 1.69
C ASP A 59 9.39 -12.84 1.89
N PHE A 60 9.17 -11.96 0.92
CA PHE A 60 8.12 -10.96 0.95
C PHE A 60 6.89 -11.39 0.15
N ASP A 61 5.90 -11.95 0.86
CA ASP A 61 4.54 -12.19 0.35
C ASP A 61 3.55 -11.21 1.03
N PRO A 62 3.12 -10.15 0.31
CA PRO A 62 2.15 -9.18 0.83
C PRO A 62 0.82 -9.81 1.24
N ALA A 63 0.35 -10.84 0.54
CA ALA A 63 -0.93 -11.47 0.81
C ALA A 63 -0.87 -12.27 2.12
N ALA A 64 0.20 -13.03 2.32
CA ALA A 64 0.43 -13.74 3.59
C ALA A 64 0.57 -12.76 4.77
N ILE A 65 1.33 -11.68 4.60
CA ILE A 65 1.50 -10.66 5.66
C ILE A 65 0.16 -9.98 5.98
N ALA A 66 -0.60 -9.56 4.96
CA ALA A 66 -1.90 -8.93 5.15
C ALA A 66 -2.91 -9.88 5.83
N SER A 67 -2.86 -11.19 5.52
CA SER A 67 -3.71 -12.18 6.17
C SER A 67 -3.46 -12.28 7.67
N ILE A 68 -2.23 -12.06 8.13
CA ILE A 68 -1.89 -12.00 9.54
C ILE A 68 -2.31 -10.65 10.14
N TYR A 69 -1.97 -9.54 9.48
CA TYR A 69 -2.24 -8.19 9.98
C TYR A 69 -3.72 -7.88 10.17
N LYS A 70 -4.62 -8.46 9.37
CA LYS A 70 -6.08 -8.22 9.47
C LYS A 70 -6.66 -8.51 10.86
N HIS A 71 -5.98 -9.34 11.67
CA HIS A 71 -6.42 -9.68 13.03
C HIS A 71 -6.10 -8.60 14.07
N TYR A 72 -5.20 -7.67 13.75
CA TYR A 72 -4.65 -6.70 14.71
C TYR A 72 -4.72 -5.25 14.23
N ALA A 73 -4.74 -5.03 12.92
CA ALA A 73 -4.62 -3.72 12.31
C ALA A 73 -5.99 -3.03 12.17
N SER A 74 -6.01 -1.73 12.49
CA SER A 74 -7.08 -0.82 12.09
C SER A 74 -7.01 -0.52 10.58
N ALA A 75 -5.79 -0.39 10.04
CA ALA A 75 -5.55 -0.26 8.62
C ALA A 75 -4.21 -0.89 8.22
N ILE A 76 -4.07 -1.25 6.94
CA ILE A 76 -2.84 -1.84 6.40
C ILE A 76 -2.24 -0.85 5.39
N SER A 77 -0.97 -0.50 5.60
CA SER A 77 -0.17 0.29 4.65
C SER A 77 0.59 -0.68 3.72
N GLY A 78 0.50 -0.45 2.41
CA GLY A 78 1.26 -1.18 1.41
C GLY A 78 2.39 -0.33 0.85
N ALA A 79 3.64 -0.70 1.14
CA ALA A 79 4.83 -0.13 0.51
C ALA A 79 5.54 -1.24 -0.28
N VAL A 80 5.19 -1.34 -1.57
CA VAL A 80 5.89 -2.16 -2.57
C VAL A 80 7.02 -1.38 -3.22
#